data_AF-X1SEK6-F1
#
_entry.id   AF-X1SEK6-F1
#
_cell.length_a   1.000
_cell.length_b   1.000
_cell.length_c   1.000
_cell.angle_alpha   90.00
_cell.angle_beta   90.00
_cell.angle_gamma   90.00
#
_symmetry.space_group_name_H-M   'P 1'
#
loop_
_entity.id
_entity.type
_entity.pdbx_description
1 polymer ?
#
loop_
_entity_poly.entity_id
_entity_poly.type
_entity_poly.pdbx_seq_one_letter_code
_entity_poly.pdbx_strand_id
1 'polypeptide(L)'
;GLDLEMSRDKDRNFQLCIKDPFINARFRPGFNPNPRVLAQLPLFSDMQKQMIFGKTLFELPENVSVDKDEMVSLVKKMLKDSDRVSDEEYQETFKNRVFKVNWDIDGILAFQIFEETNYSYEFGKNLDDADVTLIPTNMVYAKLLLQGVPIDITHAKDADNNFQLAVKIPMLTTRFKDPNMSPLVLSKLPFSKSFRKEAEKEAEGEEYGAYIPVNLSAGEYENEVIPLKVFEHFINKASNIVACHCYCRVNSDCQNHEKKYGCMYMGDDTKNMILHENQKILSKEEAVQFVKEAIEDGLIPLIGRSVGETEGQSIKDTGHFLSSCFCCSCCCINGKMISNASTALITGNLIKKIEGLEVKIDPAKCVGCGTCLEVCVFKGREIIEGKATIEPEYCLGCGRCVDVCPNGAITIQIENSGHIDELIAKIEAIVDVRDQTNKIAVS
;
A
#
# COMPACT_ATOMS: atom_id res chain seq x y z
N GLY A 1 -1.87 -20.58 6.27
CA GLY A 1 -2.78 -20.68 5.13
C GLY A 1 -2.02 -20.81 3.84
N LEU A 2 -2.74 -20.75 2.73
CA LEU A 2 -2.16 -20.30 1.48
C LEU A 2 -1.91 -18.80 1.61
N ASP A 3 -0.70 -18.32 1.31
CA ASP A 3 -0.45 -16.87 1.19
C ASP A 3 -1.06 -16.41 -0.13
N LEU A 4 -2.10 -15.58 -0.03
CA LEU A 4 -2.91 -15.16 -1.16
C LEU A 4 -2.65 -13.70 -1.49
N GLU A 5 -2.58 -13.42 -2.78
CA GLU A 5 -2.51 -12.06 -3.27
C GLU A 5 -3.43 -11.84 -4.46
N MET A 6 -3.65 -10.57 -4.71
CA MET A 6 -4.46 -10.04 -5.77
C MET A 6 -3.65 -9.73 -7.02
N SER A 7 -4.21 -10.09 -8.18
CA SER A 7 -3.75 -9.57 -9.47
C SER A 7 -4.91 -9.39 -10.46
N ARG A 8 -4.62 -8.99 -11.69
CA ARG A 8 -5.60 -8.87 -12.77
C ARG A 8 -4.96 -9.25 -14.08
N ASP A 9 -5.60 -10.05 -14.92
CA ASP A 9 -5.01 -10.45 -16.20
C ASP A 9 -4.89 -9.29 -17.24
N LYS A 10 -4.33 -9.60 -18.41
CA LYS A 10 -4.21 -8.67 -19.55
C LYS A 10 -5.53 -8.04 -20.00
N ASP A 11 -6.65 -8.72 -19.76
CA ASP A 11 -8.01 -8.30 -20.10
C ASP A 11 -8.70 -7.59 -18.91
N ARG A 12 -7.95 -7.31 -17.83
CA ARG A 12 -8.37 -6.69 -16.56
C ARG A 12 -9.36 -7.52 -15.74
N ASN A 13 -9.52 -8.81 -16.03
CA ASN A 13 -10.29 -9.72 -15.19
C ASN A 13 -9.62 -9.88 -13.84
N PHE A 14 -10.40 -10.11 -12.79
CA PHE A 14 -9.86 -10.29 -11.44
C PHE A 14 -9.21 -11.65 -11.29
N GLN A 15 -8.01 -11.67 -10.68
CA GLN A 15 -7.33 -12.91 -10.33
C GLN A 15 -7.05 -12.95 -8.82
N LEU A 16 -7.46 -14.05 -8.20
CA LEU A 16 -6.96 -14.46 -6.89
C LEU A 16 -5.76 -15.38 -7.13
N CYS A 17 -4.61 -15.01 -6.60
CA CYS A 17 -3.33 -15.69 -6.83
C CYS A 17 -2.78 -16.26 -5.52
N ILE A 18 -2.05 -17.36 -5.59
CA ILE A 18 -1.14 -17.80 -4.53
C ILE A 18 0.19 -17.10 -4.74
N LYS A 19 0.83 -16.68 -3.64
CA LYS A 19 2.25 -16.34 -3.64
C LYS A 19 3.06 -17.62 -3.52
N ASP A 20 3.85 -17.92 -4.54
CA ASP A 20 4.79 -19.05 -4.53
C ASP A 20 6.22 -18.51 -4.36
N PRO A 21 6.80 -18.55 -3.14
CA PRO A 21 8.12 -18.01 -2.85
C PRO A 21 9.22 -18.71 -3.67
N PHE A 22 10.09 -17.92 -4.28
CA PHE A 22 11.11 -18.45 -5.18
C PHE A 22 12.50 -17.85 -5.05
N ILE A 23 12.69 -16.74 -4.34
CA ILE A 23 14.01 -16.22 -3.97
C ILE A 23 14.00 -15.88 -2.50
N ASN A 24 14.94 -16.44 -1.74
CA ASN A 24 15.26 -15.98 -0.40
C ASN A 24 16.30 -14.87 -0.48
N ALA A 25 16.04 -13.73 0.14
CA ALA A 25 17.01 -12.64 0.26
C ALA A 25 17.60 -12.62 1.67
N ARG A 26 18.87 -13.00 1.80
CA ARG A 26 19.60 -12.94 3.07
C ARG A 26 20.41 -11.66 3.15
N PHE A 27 19.95 -10.73 3.98
CA PHE A 27 20.66 -9.49 4.24
C PHE A 27 21.76 -9.68 5.29
N ARG A 28 22.84 -8.91 5.19
CA ARG A 28 23.87 -8.91 6.23
C ARG A 28 23.33 -8.35 7.56
N PRO A 29 23.85 -8.82 8.72
CA PRO A 29 23.44 -8.30 10.02
C PRO A 29 23.57 -6.77 10.11
N GLY A 30 22.55 -6.09 10.63
CA GLY A 30 22.51 -4.63 10.79
C GLY A 30 22.15 -3.85 9.53
N PHE A 31 21.99 -4.50 8.37
CA PHE A 31 21.41 -3.89 7.19
C PHE A 31 19.88 -3.87 7.36
N ASN A 32 19.27 -2.68 7.37
CA ASN A 32 17.81 -2.52 7.42
C ASN A 32 17.26 -2.52 5.99
N PRO A 33 16.70 -3.63 5.50
CA PRO A 33 16.37 -3.76 4.09
C PRO A 33 15.09 -3.00 3.77
N ASN A 34 15.14 -2.11 2.79
CA ASN A 34 13.94 -1.70 2.07
C ASN A 34 13.57 -2.81 1.08
N PRO A 35 12.40 -3.44 1.14
CA PRO A 35 11.91 -4.34 0.09
C PRO A 35 12.02 -3.75 -1.33
N ARG A 36 11.86 -2.43 -1.47
CA ARG A 36 11.98 -1.70 -2.73
C ARG A 36 13.40 -1.60 -3.25
N VAL A 37 14.43 -1.81 -2.42
CA VAL A 37 15.82 -1.78 -2.88
C VAL A 37 16.10 -2.94 -3.84
N LEU A 38 15.48 -4.10 -3.64
CA LEU A 38 15.62 -5.19 -4.60
C LEU A 38 14.93 -4.88 -5.92
N ALA A 39 13.76 -4.24 -5.87
CA ALA A 39 13.06 -3.73 -7.04
C ALA A 39 13.86 -2.70 -7.86
N GLN A 40 14.79 -1.98 -7.23
CA GLN A 40 15.66 -1.00 -7.86
C GLN A 40 16.85 -1.62 -8.62
N LEU A 41 17.16 -2.90 -8.41
CA LEU A 41 18.24 -3.55 -9.16
C LEU A 41 17.86 -3.61 -10.64
N PRO A 42 18.83 -3.41 -11.57
CA PRO A 42 18.56 -3.37 -13.02
C PRO A 42 17.74 -4.55 -13.56
N LEU A 43 17.98 -5.77 -13.04
CA LEU A 43 17.25 -6.96 -13.43
C LEU A 43 15.75 -6.88 -13.10
N PHE A 44 15.39 -6.28 -11.96
CA PHE A 44 14.01 -6.18 -11.50
C PHE A 44 13.32 -4.90 -12.01
N SER A 45 14.06 -3.81 -12.25
CA SER A 45 13.48 -2.56 -12.74
C SER A 45 12.89 -2.68 -14.16
N ASP A 46 13.55 -3.45 -15.04
CA ASP A 46 13.03 -3.78 -16.36
C ASP A 46 11.73 -4.58 -16.29
N MET A 47 11.63 -5.48 -15.31
CA MET A 47 10.41 -6.23 -15.07
C MET A 47 9.30 -5.31 -14.56
N GLN A 48 9.61 -4.37 -13.67
CA GLN A 48 8.62 -3.41 -13.18
C GLN A 48 8.04 -2.53 -14.29
N LYS A 49 8.85 -2.16 -15.29
CA LYS A 49 8.36 -1.46 -16.49
C LYS A 49 7.32 -2.28 -17.28
N GLN A 50 7.35 -3.60 -17.15
CA GLN A 50 6.36 -4.53 -17.71
C GLN A 50 5.19 -4.82 -16.74
N MET A 51 5.40 -4.65 -15.43
CA MET A 51 4.37 -4.68 -14.38
C MET A 51 3.54 -3.41 -14.39
N ILE A 52 2.68 -3.25 -15.40
CA ILE A 52 1.58 -2.28 -15.31
C ILE A 52 0.65 -2.78 -14.19
N PHE A 53 0.44 -1.97 -13.15
CA PHE A 53 -0.52 -2.27 -12.07
C PHE A 53 -1.81 -2.88 -12.63
N GLY A 54 -2.05 -4.15 -12.32
CA GLY A 54 -3.23 -4.88 -12.77
C GLY A 54 -3.18 -5.46 -14.19
N LYS A 55 -1.99 -5.85 -14.67
CA LYS A 55 -1.81 -6.77 -15.80
C LYS A 55 -0.85 -7.91 -15.42
N THR A 56 -1.40 -9.05 -15.05
CA THR A 56 -0.74 -10.35 -14.97
C THR A 56 -0.48 -10.77 -16.40
N LEU A 57 0.79 -10.80 -16.76
CA LEU A 57 1.26 -11.29 -18.06
C LEU A 57 1.71 -12.76 -17.98
N PHE A 58 1.79 -13.33 -16.77
CA PHE A 58 2.46 -14.60 -16.56
C PHE A 58 1.50 -15.79 -16.66
N GLU A 59 1.60 -16.52 -17.77
CA GLU A 59 1.19 -17.92 -17.87
C GLU A 59 2.46 -18.76 -17.79
N LEU A 60 2.51 -19.70 -16.84
CA LEU A 60 3.66 -20.59 -16.70
C LEU A 60 3.80 -21.41 -17.99
N PRO A 61 4.94 -21.34 -18.70
CA PRO A 61 5.12 -22.13 -19.91
C PRO A 61 5.06 -23.62 -19.58
N GLU A 62 4.38 -24.41 -20.42
CA GLU A 62 4.36 -25.86 -20.26
C GLU A 62 5.77 -26.44 -20.53
N ASN A 63 6.21 -27.36 -19.65
CA ASN A 63 7.45 -28.13 -19.81
C ASN A 63 8.75 -27.30 -19.85
N VAL A 64 8.94 -26.37 -18.92
CA VAL A 64 10.25 -25.71 -18.76
C VAL A 64 11.26 -26.67 -18.12
N SER A 65 12.23 -27.14 -18.90
CA SER A 65 13.38 -27.88 -18.37
C SER A 65 14.44 -26.92 -17.83
N VAL A 66 15.12 -27.32 -16.75
CA VAL A 66 16.27 -26.59 -16.20
C VAL A 66 17.53 -27.38 -16.54
N ASP A 67 18.46 -26.74 -17.24
CA ASP A 67 19.78 -27.28 -17.54
C ASP A 67 20.86 -26.42 -16.89
N LYS A 68 21.88 -27.06 -16.28
CA LYS A 68 22.88 -26.34 -15.48
C LYS A 68 23.82 -25.48 -16.34
N ASP A 69 24.18 -25.95 -17.54
CA ASP A 69 25.08 -25.21 -18.43
C ASP A 69 24.36 -24.01 -19.06
N GLU A 70 23.07 -24.17 -19.36
CA GLU A 70 22.19 -23.06 -19.74
C GLU A 70 22.10 -22.02 -18.62
N MET A 71 21.87 -22.44 -17.37
CA MET A 71 21.82 -21.54 -16.22
C MET A 71 23.13 -20.77 -16.03
N VAL A 72 24.29 -21.44 -16.15
CA VAL A 72 25.60 -20.78 -16.11
C VAL A 72 25.72 -19.71 -17.18
N SER A 73 25.25 -20.01 -18.40
CA SER A 73 25.28 -19.07 -19.52
C SER A 73 24.36 -17.87 -19.28
N LEU A 74 23.17 -18.11 -18.72
CA LEU A 74 22.19 -17.09 -18.35
C LEU A 74 22.70 -16.17 -17.24
N VAL A 75 23.33 -16.71 -16.19
CA VAL A 75 23.95 -15.90 -15.12
C VAL A 75 25.06 -15.02 -15.69
N LYS A 76 25.96 -15.58 -16.51
CA LYS A 76 27.02 -14.78 -17.16
C LYS A 76 26.47 -13.68 -18.06
N LYS A 77 25.35 -13.92 -18.73
CA LYS A 77 24.64 -12.92 -19.52
C LYS A 77 24.04 -11.83 -18.62
N MET A 78 23.30 -12.20 -17.58
CA MET A 78 22.71 -11.27 -16.59
C MET A 78 23.77 -10.33 -16.00
N LEU A 79 24.94 -10.85 -15.61
CA LEU A 79 26.02 -10.04 -15.06
C LEU A 79 26.55 -9.00 -16.06
N LYS A 80 26.55 -9.31 -17.37
CA LYS A 80 26.97 -8.35 -18.41
C LYS A 80 25.88 -7.32 -18.69
N ASP A 81 24.63 -7.77 -18.80
CA ASP A 81 23.49 -6.93 -19.20
C ASP A 81 23.01 -5.98 -18.08
N SER A 82 23.52 -6.16 -16.86
CA SER A 82 23.21 -5.30 -15.71
C SER A 82 24.02 -4.00 -15.67
N ASP A 83 25.03 -3.83 -16.53
CA ASP A 83 25.78 -2.57 -16.61
C ASP A 83 24.93 -1.46 -17.21
N ARG A 84 24.54 -0.50 -16.36
CA ARG A 84 23.69 0.65 -16.71
C ARG A 84 24.22 1.96 -16.17
N VAL A 85 25.53 2.05 -15.98
CA VAL A 85 26.18 3.23 -15.38
C VAL A 85 25.88 4.52 -16.15
N SER A 86 25.57 4.44 -17.45
CA SER A 86 25.17 5.57 -18.28
C SER A 86 23.73 6.06 -18.08
N ASP A 87 22.86 5.29 -17.42
CA ASP A 87 21.44 5.59 -17.31
C ASP A 87 21.18 6.55 -16.15
N GLU A 88 20.43 7.63 -16.38
CA GLU A 88 20.10 8.63 -15.34
C GLU A 88 19.35 8.00 -14.14
N GLU A 89 18.41 7.08 -14.42
CA GLU A 89 17.66 6.35 -13.40
C GLU A 89 18.58 5.48 -12.52
N TYR A 90 19.62 4.89 -13.12
CA TYR A 90 20.63 4.10 -12.40
C TYR A 90 21.47 5.01 -11.48
N GLN A 91 21.98 6.12 -12.02
CA GLN A 91 22.82 7.07 -11.27
C GLN A 91 22.08 7.64 -10.06
N GLU A 92 20.82 8.06 -10.24
CA GLU A 92 20.00 8.56 -9.12
C GLU A 92 19.69 7.46 -8.09
N THR A 93 19.48 6.21 -8.53
CA THR A 93 19.23 5.06 -7.63
C THR A 93 20.43 4.76 -6.72
N PHE A 94 21.65 4.85 -7.25
CA PHE A 94 22.88 4.51 -6.54
C PHE A 94 23.70 5.73 -6.09
N LYS A 95 23.10 6.92 -6.14
CA LYS A 95 23.74 8.18 -5.75
C LYS A 95 24.27 8.13 -4.32
N ASN A 96 25.56 8.41 -4.14
CA ASN A 96 26.27 8.30 -2.86
C ASN A 96 26.10 6.92 -2.16
N ARG A 97 25.89 5.85 -2.92
CA ARG A 97 25.59 4.52 -2.39
C ARG A 97 26.39 3.44 -3.10
N VAL A 98 26.85 2.46 -2.33
CA VAL A 98 27.39 1.20 -2.82
C VAL A 98 26.44 0.09 -2.40
N PHE A 99 26.06 -0.78 -3.34
CA PHE A 99 25.19 -1.91 -3.05
C PHE A 99 25.78 -3.21 -3.62
N LYS A 100 26.09 -4.15 -2.72
CA LYS A 100 26.77 -5.41 -3.03
C LYS A 100 25.78 -6.56 -2.99
N VAL A 101 25.66 -7.29 -4.09
CA VAL A 101 24.71 -8.41 -4.25
C VAL A 101 25.49 -9.69 -4.53
N ASN A 102 25.22 -10.72 -3.75
CA ASN A 102 25.61 -12.10 -4.06
C ASN A 102 24.44 -12.84 -4.71
N TRP A 103 24.78 -13.76 -5.62
CA TRP A 103 23.89 -14.74 -6.22
C TRP A 103 24.39 -16.14 -5.86
N ASP A 104 23.51 -16.95 -5.28
CA ASP A 104 23.74 -18.38 -5.09
C ASP A 104 22.61 -19.16 -5.76
N ILE A 105 22.84 -19.52 -7.02
CA ILE A 105 21.85 -20.19 -7.87
C ILE A 105 22.27 -21.66 -8.00
N ASP A 106 21.90 -22.47 -7.00
CA ASP A 106 22.26 -23.90 -6.93
C ASP A 106 23.78 -24.14 -7.09
N GLY A 107 24.57 -23.36 -6.34
CA GLY A 107 26.04 -23.39 -6.39
C GLY A 107 26.66 -22.69 -7.59
N ILE A 108 25.87 -22.06 -8.46
CA ILE A 108 26.37 -21.08 -9.44
C ILE A 108 26.51 -19.75 -8.70
N LEU A 109 27.74 -19.47 -8.29
CA LEU A 109 28.07 -18.29 -7.49
C LEU A 109 28.43 -17.09 -8.36
N ALA A 110 28.02 -15.90 -7.97
CA ALA A 110 28.45 -14.66 -8.57
C ALA A 110 28.18 -13.48 -7.62
N PHE A 111 28.88 -12.37 -7.84
CA PHE A 111 28.52 -11.11 -7.19
C PHE A 111 28.43 -9.96 -8.18
N GLN A 112 27.71 -8.92 -7.78
CA GLN A 112 27.61 -7.62 -8.44
C GLN A 112 27.82 -6.51 -7.40
N ILE A 113 28.48 -5.45 -7.79
CA ILE A 113 28.66 -4.23 -7.01
C ILE A 113 28.13 -3.08 -7.85
N PHE A 114 27.11 -2.41 -7.33
CA PHE A 114 26.46 -1.27 -7.94
C PHE A 114 26.89 0.01 -7.21
N GLU A 115 27.38 0.98 -7.96
CA GLU A 115 27.80 2.31 -7.49
C GLU A 115 27.24 3.37 -8.45
N GLU A 116 27.17 4.62 -8.02
CA GLU A 116 26.66 5.74 -8.83
C GLU A 116 27.31 5.82 -10.23
N THR A 117 28.64 5.69 -10.30
CA THR A 117 29.42 5.86 -11.54
C THR A 117 30.20 4.61 -11.95
N ASN A 118 29.94 3.48 -11.30
CA ASN A 118 30.64 2.23 -11.55
C ASN A 118 29.73 1.02 -11.37
N TYR A 119 30.07 -0.04 -12.11
CA TYR A 119 29.44 -1.34 -11.98
C TYR A 119 30.53 -2.40 -12.16
N SER A 120 30.62 -3.34 -11.21
CA SER A 120 31.56 -4.46 -11.30
C SER A 120 30.92 -5.76 -10.87
N TYR A 121 31.43 -6.87 -11.40
CA TYR A 121 30.91 -8.20 -11.11
C TYR A 121 31.99 -9.26 -11.25
N GLU A 122 31.77 -10.41 -10.63
CA GLU A 122 32.59 -11.60 -10.87
C GLU A 122 31.70 -12.85 -10.85
N PHE A 123 32.02 -13.78 -11.75
CA PHE A 123 31.39 -15.10 -11.80
C PHE A 123 32.29 -16.12 -11.11
N GLY A 124 31.70 -17.01 -10.31
CA GLY A 124 32.36 -18.14 -9.67
C GLY A 124 32.66 -17.97 -8.17
N LYS A 125 32.35 -16.81 -7.57
CA LYS A 125 32.50 -16.58 -6.13
C LYS A 125 31.48 -15.57 -5.60
N ASN A 126 31.33 -15.56 -4.28
CA ASN A 126 30.56 -14.57 -3.52
C ASN A 126 31.49 -13.68 -2.70
N LEU A 127 31.00 -12.49 -2.35
CA LEU A 127 31.65 -11.59 -1.40
C LEU A 127 31.29 -12.00 0.03
N ASP A 128 32.26 -11.92 0.94
CA ASP A 128 32.01 -12.13 2.37
C ASP A 128 31.17 -10.99 2.99
N ASP A 129 31.24 -9.79 2.40
CA ASP A 129 30.61 -8.57 2.91
C ASP A 129 29.47 -8.03 2.03
N ALA A 130 28.81 -8.90 1.27
CA ALA A 130 27.64 -8.51 0.47
C ALA A 130 26.50 -7.95 1.34
N ASP A 131 25.78 -6.96 0.83
CA ASP A 131 24.61 -6.40 1.50
C ASP A 131 23.44 -7.40 1.49
N VAL A 132 23.30 -8.15 0.40
CA VAL A 132 22.28 -9.18 0.23
C VAL A 132 22.82 -10.37 -0.55
N THR A 133 22.39 -11.58 -0.17
CA THR A 133 22.56 -12.81 -0.96
C THR A 133 21.19 -13.29 -1.44
N LEU A 134 21.01 -13.35 -2.76
CA LEU A 134 19.80 -13.83 -3.42
C LEU A 134 19.96 -15.31 -3.75
N ILE A 135 19.06 -16.12 -3.20
CA ILE A 135 19.09 -17.59 -3.29
C ILE A 135 17.78 -18.07 -3.90
N PRO A 136 17.74 -18.36 -5.21
CA PRO A 136 16.52 -18.87 -5.81
C PRO A 136 16.23 -20.30 -5.33
N THR A 137 15.01 -20.53 -4.84
CA THR A 137 14.51 -21.83 -4.34
C THR A 137 13.71 -22.59 -5.40
N ASN A 138 13.28 -21.94 -6.47
CA ASN A 138 12.64 -22.57 -7.63
C ASN A 138 13.43 -22.24 -8.91
N MET A 139 14.08 -23.26 -9.48
CA MET A 139 14.94 -23.12 -10.65
C MET A 139 14.20 -22.83 -11.96
N VAL A 140 12.92 -23.20 -12.06
CA VAL A 140 12.11 -22.83 -13.22
C VAL A 140 11.90 -21.32 -13.24
N TYR A 141 11.49 -20.73 -12.12
CA TYR A 141 11.32 -19.28 -12.03
C TYR A 141 12.64 -18.53 -12.10
N ALA A 142 13.73 -19.07 -11.54
CA ALA A 142 15.06 -18.50 -11.68
C ALA A 142 15.48 -18.45 -13.16
N LYS A 143 15.26 -19.53 -13.92
CA LYS A 143 15.54 -19.56 -15.36
C LYS A 143 14.73 -18.50 -16.10
N LEU A 144 13.42 -18.42 -15.84
CA LEU A 144 12.54 -17.43 -16.48
C LEU A 144 12.96 -15.99 -16.15
N LEU A 145 13.32 -15.73 -14.89
CA LEU A 145 13.86 -14.45 -14.43
C LEU A 145 15.12 -14.08 -15.21
N LEU A 146 16.10 -14.98 -15.30
CA LEU A 146 17.36 -14.74 -16.01
C LEU A 146 17.17 -14.60 -17.54
N GLN A 147 16.12 -15.19 -18.09
CA GLN A 147 15.75 -15.04 -19.50
C GLN A 147 15.03 -13.71 -19.78
N GLY A 148 14.68 -12.93 -18.74
CA GLY A 148 13.90 -11.71 -18.87
C GLY A 148 12.44 -11.98 -19.26
N VAL A 149 11.92 -13.18 -18.98
CA VAL A 149 10.50 -13.48 -19.19
C VAL A 149 9.69 -12.71 -18.13
N PRO A 150 8.66 -11.94 -18.52
CA PRO A 150 7.81 -11.25 -17.58
C PRO A 150 7.15 -12.26 -16.63
N ILE A 151 7.55 -12.27 -15.36
CA ILE A 151 6.91 -13.01 -14.28
C ILE A 151 6.29 -12.01 -13.29
N ASP A 152 5.08 -12.30 -12.79
CA ASP A 152 4.37 -11.42 -11.85
C ASP A 152 4.95 -11.63 -10.44
N ILE A 153 5.98 -10.85 -10.09
CA ILE A 153 6.71 -10.95 -8.82
C ILE A 153 6.06 -10.10 -7.74
N THR A 154 6.08 -10.60 -6.51
CA THR A 154 5.70 -9.88 -5.31
C THR A 154 6.68 -10.18 -4.17
N HIS A 155 6.46 -9.54 -3.03
CA HIS A 155 7.18 -9.87 -1.81
C HIS A 155 6.39 -10.90 -0.99
N ALA A 156 7.13 -11.73 -0.28
CA ALA A 156 6.63 -12.65 0.74
C ALA A 156 7.61 -12.64 1.92
N LYS A 157 7.24 -13.31 3.01
CA LYS A 157 8.14 -13.55 4.13
C LYS A 157 8.07 -15.01 4.55
N ASP A 158 9.20 -15.54 5.00
CA ASP A 158 9.22 -16.88 5.61
C ASP A 158 8.71 -16.85 7.06
N ALA A 159 8.69 -18.02 7.70
CA ALA A 159 8.23 -18.16 9.09
C ALA A 159 9.08 -17.39 10.12
N ASP A 160 10.32 -17.04 9.75
CA ASP A 160 11.25 -16.28 10.56
C ASP A 160 11.24 -14.78 10.18
N ASN A 161 10.23 -14.35 9.40
CA ASN A 161 10.04 -12.98 8.92
C ASN A 161 11.16 -12.48 7.98
N ASN A 162 11.94 -13.39 7.38
CA ASN A 162 12.94 -13.03 6.37
C ASN A 162 12.27 -12.73 5.03
N PHE A 163 12.85 -11.79 4.29
CA PHE A 163 12.33 -11.38 3.01
C PHE A 163 12.45 -12.46 1.93
N GLN A 164 11.37 -12.66 1.17
CA GLN A 164 11.33 -13.50 0.00
C GLN A 164 10.73 -12.75 -1.20
N LEU A 165 11.15 -13.11 -2.41
CA LEU A 165 10.40 -12.81 -3.63
C LEU A 165 9.53 -14.02 -3.96
N ALA A 166 8.28 -13.76 -4.35
CA ALA A 166 7.33 -14.78 -4.74
C ALA A 166 6.76 -14.49 -6.13
N VAL A 167 6.34 -15.53 -6.84
CA VAL A 167 5.57 -15.41 -8.09
C VAL A 167 4.09 -15.51 -7.76
N LYS A 168 3.27 -14.67 -8.38
CA LYS A 168 1.81 -14.76 -8.28
C LYS A 168 1.29 -15.81 -9.26
N ILE A 169 0.74 -16.89 -8.73
CA ILE A 169 0.14 -17.97 -9.52
C ILE A 169 -1.39 -17.82 -9.47
N PRO A 170 -2.07 -17.53 -10.60
CA PRO A 170 -3.52 -17.42 -10.63
C PRO A 170 -4.21 -18.73 -10.22
N MET A 171 -5.05 -18.68 -9.19
CA MET A 171 -5.94 -19.78 -8.80
C MET A 171 -7.32 -19.65 -9.42
N LEU A 172 -7.86 -18.42 -9.44
CA LEU A 172 -9.22 -18.13 -9.85
C LEU A 172 -9.22 -16.86 -10.69
N THR A 173 -9.70 -16.96 -11.93
CA THR A 173 -9.96 -15.79 -12.78
C THR A 173 -11.46 -15.54 -12.87
N THR A 174 -11.90 -14.32 -12.59
CA THR A 174 -13.32 -13.94 -12.65
C THR A 174 -13.63 -13.13 -13.90
N ARG A 175 -14.57 -13.61 -14.71
CA ARG A 175 -15.09 -12.90 -15.89
C ARG A 175 -16.53 -12.45 -15.65
N PHE A 176 -16.78 -11.15 -15.72
CA PHE A 176 -18.13 -10.60 -15.65
C PHE A 176 -18.71 -10.44 -17.05
N LYS A 177 -19.99 -10.80 -17.24
CA LYS A 177 -20.72 -10.56 -18.50
C LYS A 177 -20.95 -9.06 -18.74
N ASP A 178 -21.19 -8.31 -17.68
CA ASP A 178 -21.27 -6.84 -17.70
C ASP A 178 -19.92 -6.26 -17.25
N PRO A 179 -19.19 -5.53 -18.11
CA PRO A 179 -17.90 -4.93 -17.76
C PRO A 179 -18.00 -3.85 -16.67
N ASN A 180 -19.19 -3.32 -16.40
CA ASN A 180 -19.43 -2.34 -15.33
C ASN A 180 -19.83 -3.00 -14.00
N MET A 181 -20.01 -4.32 -13.97
CA MET A 181 -20.36 -5.06 -12.76
C MET A 181 -19.36 -4.76 -11.65
N SER A 182 -19.88 -4.39 -10.48
CA SER A 182 -19.02 -4.17 -9.33
C SER A 182 -18.35 -5.49 -8.94
N PRO A 183 -17.02 -5.53 -8.88
CA PRO A 183 -16.29 -6.73 -8.49
C PRO A 183 -16.72 -7.21 -7.12
N LEU A 184 -17.10 -6.29 -6.22
CA LEU A 184 -17.56 -6.52 -4.85
C LEU A 184 -18.58 -7.66 -4.69
N VAL A 185 -19.33 -8.00 -5.73
CA VAL A 185 -20.22 -9.17 -5.72
C VAL A 185 -19.50 -10.48 -5.36
N LEU A 186 -18.21 -10.63 -5.70
CA LEU A 186 -17.44 -11.84 -5.33
C LEU A 186 -17.22 -11.93 -3.82
N SER A 187 -17.14 -10.80 -3.12
CA SER A 187 -17.02 -10.78 -1.67
C SER A 187 -18.28 -11.32 -0.96
N LYS A 188 -19.41 -11.34 -1.66
CA LYS A 188 -20.69 -11.88 -1.17
C LYS A 188 -20.83 -13.40 -1.41
N LEU A 189 -19.90 -14.05 -2.12
CA LEU A 189 -19.98 -15.49 -2.41
C LEU A 189 -19.60 -16.35 -1.20
N PRO A 190 -20.21 -17.53 -0.97
CA PRO A 190 -20.01 -18.31 0.25
C PRO A 190 -18.55 -18.65 0.61
N PHE A 191 -17.69 -18.84 -0.39
CA PHE A 191 -16.27 -19.14 -0.17
C PHE A 191 -15.47 -17.95 0.38
N SER A 192 -15.98 -16.71 0.26
CA SER A 192 -15.36 -15.50 0.79
C SER A 192 -15.19 -15.53 2.31
N LYS A 193 -16.11 -16.20 3.01
CA LYS A 193 -16.13 -16.26 4.48
C LYS A 193 -14.88 -16.92 5.04
N SER A 194 -14.34 -17.92 4.36
CA SER A 194 -13.12 -18.62 4.78
C SER A 194 -11.89 -17.70 4.67
N PHE A 195 -11.80 -16.93 3.58
CA PHE A 195 -10.69 -15.98 3.37
C PHE A 195 -10.74 -14.79 4.34
N ARG A 196 -11.94 -14.25 4.62
CA ARG A 196 -12.10 -13.16 5.61
C ARG A 196 -11.65 -13.59 7.00
N LYS A 197 -12.01 -14.78 7.47
CA LYS A 197 -11.61 -15.28 8.79
C LYS A 197 -10.11 -15.46 8.95
N GLU A 198 -9.38 -15.76 7.87
CA GLU A 198 -7.93 -15.90 7.91
C GLU A 198 -7.25 -14.52 7.99
N ALA A 199 -7.70 -13.57 7.17
CA ALA A 199 -7.27 -12.17 7.27
C ALA A 199 -7.63 -11.50 8.62
N GLU A 200 -8.78 -11.85 9.20
CA GLU A 200 -9.21 -11.36 10.52
C GLU A 200 -8.25 -11.80 11.64
N LYS A 201 -7.67 -13.01 11.54
CA LYS A 201 -6.68 -13.51 12.49
C LYS A 201 -5.31 -12.85 12.32
N GLU A 202 -4.95 -12.47 11.10
CA GLU A 202 -3.69 -11.75 10.82
C GLU A 202 -3.75 -10.27 11.21
N ALA A 203 -4.95 -9.66 11.19
CA ALA A 203 -5.17 -8.27 11.60
C ALA A 203 -5.42 -8.07 13.10
N GLU A 204 -5.37 -9.13 13.92
CA GLU A 204 -5.48 -9.02 15.39
C GLU A 204 -4.20 -8.44 15.98
N GLY A 205 -4.22 -7.12 16.22
CA GLY A 205 -3.19 -6.39 16.96
C GLY A 205 -2.20 -5.68 16.04
N GLU A 206 -2.07 -4.37 16.24
CA GLU A 206 -1.12 -3.43 15.60
C GLU A 206 -1.58 -2.67 14.35
N GLU A 207 -2.64 -3.07 13.65
CA GLU A 207 -3.14 -2.34 12.46
C GLU A 207 -4.58 -1.82 12.61
N TYR A 208 -4.80 -0.55 12.30
CA TYR A 208 -6.12 0.09 12.30
C TYR A 208 -6.10 1.39 11.50
N GLY A 209 -7.16 1.67 10.74
CA GLY A 209 -7.41 2.97 10.14
C GLY A 209 -8.88 3.34 10.09
N ALA A 210 -9.18 4.64 10.05
CA ALA A 210 -10.53 5.15 9.90
C ALA A 210 -10.58 6.41 9.02
N TYR A 211 -11.57 6.47 8.13
CA TYR A 211 -11.88 7.70 7.41
C TYR A 211 -12.55 8.68 8.36
N ILE A 212 -12.04 9.91 8.41
CA ILE A 212 -12.65 10.96 9.21
C ILE A 212 -13.57 11.80 8.31
N PRO A 213 -14.88 11.86 8.61
CA PRO A 213 -15.82 12.62 7.80
C PRO A 213 -15.55 14.11 7.85
N VAL A 214 -15.45 14.75 6.68
CA VAL A 214 -15.17 16.19 6.57
C VAL A 214 -16.36 17.09 6.93
N ASN A 215 -17.57 16.55 6.97
CA ASN A 215 -18.83 17.32 7.15
C ASN A 215 -19.63 16.90 8.38
N LEU A 216 -18.99 16.27 9.35
CA LEU A 216 -19.67 15.86 10.58
C LEU A 216 -19.53 16.97 11.62
N SER A 217 -20.64 17.66 11.90
CA SER A 217 -20.80 18.48 13.10
C SER A 217 -21.45 17.60 14.17
N ALA A 218 -20.75 17.37 15.29
CA ALA A 218 -21.27 16.57 16.40
C ALA A 218 -21.66 17.48 17.57
N GLY A 219 -22.95 17.68 17.81
CA GLY A 219 -23.49 18.21 19.07
C GLY A 219 -22.74 19.43 19.64
N GLU A 220 -22.22 19.32 20.88
CA GLU A 220 -21.48 20.39 21.60
C GLU A 220 -20.27 21.00 20.85
N TYR A 221 -19.89 20.45 19.69
CA TYR A 221 -18.85 20.94 18.80
C TYR A 221 -19.44 21.71 17.60
N GLU A 222 -20.26 22.73 17.87
CA GLU A 222 -20.88 23.55 16.81
C GLU A 222 -19.86 24.28 15.91
N ASN A 223 -18.59 24.41 16.33
CA ASN A 223 -17.60 25.26 15.66
C ASN A 223 -16.31 24.58 15.16
N GLU A 224 -16.11 23.28 15.38
CA GLU A 224 -14.89 22.58 14.93
C GLU A 224 -15.21 21.34 14.07
N VAL A 225 -14.55 21.25 12.92
CA VAL A 225 -14.66 20.11 12.00
C VAL A 225 -13.90 18.92 12.61
N ILE A 226 -14.57 17.80 12.88
CA ILE A 226 -14.02 16.61 13.57
C ILE A 226 -12.65 16.14 13.08
N PRO A 227 -12.36 16.11 11.76
CA PRO A 227 -11.01 15.91 11.25
C PRO A 227 -9.93 16.74 11.93
N LEU A 228 -10.16 18.04 12.15
CA LEU A 228 -9.18 18.91 12.79
C LEU A 228 -8.93 18.50 14.24
N LYS A 229 -9.99 18.19 15.01
CA LYS A 229 -9.84 17.72 16.40
C LYS A 229 -8.94 16.47 16.50
N VAL A 230 -9.18 15.48 15.64
CA VAL A 230 -8.40 14.23 15.65
C VAL A 230 -6.95 14.46 15.23
N PHE A 231 -6.73 15.21 14.15
CA PHE A 231 -5.38 15.48 13.67
C PHE A 231 -4.58 16.37 14.61
N GLU A 232 -5.18 17.44 15.16
CA GLU A 232 -4.52 18.31 16.15
C GLU A 232 -4.08 17.53 17.38
N HIS A 233 -4.87 16.57 17.86
CA HIS A 233 -4.48 15.70 18.98
C HIS A 233 -3.15 14.96 18.72
N PHE A 234 -3.02 14.31 17.56
CA PHE A 234 -1.79 13.57 17.21
C PHE A 234 -0.64 14.49 16.82
N ILE A 235 -0.89 15.54 16.04
CA ILE A 235 0.12 16.54 15.66
C ILE A 235 0.74 17.18 16.90
N ASN A 236 -0.07 17.54 17.89
CA ASN A 236 0.41 18.15 19.12
C ASN A 236 1.29 17.22 19.95
N LYS A 237 1.10 15.90 19.86
CA LYS A 237 1.90 14.89 20.56
C LYS A 237 3.10 14.39 19.76
N ALA A 238 3.09 14.53 18.44
CA ALA A 238 4.10 13.98 17.54
C ALA A 238 5.50 14.53 17.83
N SER A 239 6.50 13.65 17.89
CA SER A 239 7.91 14.03 18.02
C SER A 239 8.53 14.51 16.71
N ASN A 240 8.02 14.00 15.58
CA ASN A 240 8.41 14.38 14.23
C ASN A 240 7.21 14.22 13.30
N ILE A 241 7.12 15.07 12.27
CA ILE A 241 6.01 15.08 11.31
C ILE A 241 6.60 15.23 9.91
N VAL A 242 6.29 14.28 9.02
CA VAL A 242 6.74 14.27 7.63
C VAL A 242 5.53 14.33 6.71
N ALA A 243 5.43 15.35 5.87
CA ALA A 243 4.43 15.41 4.80
C ALA A 243 5.03 14.98 3.46
N CYS A 244 4.24 14.28 2.66
CA CYS A 244 4.62 13.74 1.35
C CYS A 244 3.64 14.20 0.29
N HIS A 245 4.12 14.40 -0.94
CA HIS A 245 3.22 14.48 -2.10
C HIS A 245 2.43 13.18 -2.26
N CYS A 246 1.21 13.30 -2.79
CA CYS A 246 0.34 12.15 -2.99
C CYS A 246 0.85 11.31 -4.17
N TYR A 247 1.45 10.16 -3.86
CA TYR A 247 1.94 9.21 -4.86
C TYR A 247 0.89 8.88 -5.93
N CYS A 248 -0.36 8.67 -5.51
CA CYS A 248 -1.46 8.36 -6.43
C CYS A 248 -1.76 9.51 -7.41
N ARG A 249 -1.72 10.76 -6.94
CA ARG A 249 -1.99 11.94 -7.78
C ARG A 249 -0.81 12.29 -8.67
N VAL A 250 0.42 12.09 -8.19
CA VAL A 250 1.64 12.27 -8.99
C VAL A 250 1.64 11.28 -10.16
N ASN A 251 1.48 9.98 -9.88
CA ASN A 251 1.52 8.95 -10.93
C ASN A 251 0.36 9.01 -11.92
N SER A 252 -0.79 9.52 -11.48
CA SER A 252 -1.97 9.68 -12.36
C SER A 252 -2.01 11.05 -13.05
N ASP A 253 -0.99 11.89 -12.86
CA ASP A 253 -0.97 13.31 -13.23
C ASP A 253 -2.30 14.03 -12.97
N CYS A 254 -2.73 14.01 -11.71
CA CYS A 254 -4.02 14.53 -11.31
C CYS A 254 -4.14 16.03 -11.61
N GLN A 255 -5.27 16.41 -12.24
CA GLN A 255 -5.63 17.79 -12.55
C GLN A 255 -6.73 18.34 -11.63
N ASN A 256 -7.30 17.50 -10.76
CA ASN A 256 -8.47 17.86 -9.94
C ASN A 256 -8.11 18.31 -8.51
N HIS A 257 -6.90 17.97 -8.07
CA HIS A 257 -6.47 18.14 -6.68
C HIS A 257 -4.96 18.38 -6.62
N GLU A 258 -4.53 19.19 -5.66
CA GLU A 258 -3.12 19.53 -5.46
C GLU A 258 -2.27 18.30 -5.10
N LYS A 259 -1.12 18.14 -5.76
CA LYS A 259 -0.24 16.97 -5.57
C LYS A 259 0.43 16.96 -4.20
N LYS A 260 0.63 18.13 -3.58
CA LYS A 260 1.33 18.28 -2.30
C LYS A 260 0.62 17.67 -1.09
N TYR A 261 -0.72 17.58 -1.10
CA TYR A 261 -1.50 17.09 0.05
C TYR A 261 -1.59 15.56 0.13
N GLY A 262 -0.46 14.84 0.20
CA GLY A 262 -0.42 13.38 0.14
C GLY A 262 -0.58 12.65 1.46
N CYS A 263 0.50 12.00 1.90
CA CYS A 263 0.54 11.32 3.19
C CYS A 263 1.16 12.25 4.23
N MET A 264 0.73 12.13 5.49
CA MET A 264 1.42 12.73 6.63
C MET A 264 1.74 11.62 7.63
N TYR A 265 3.02 11.49 7.96
CA TYR A 265 3.54 10.53 8.92
C TYR A 265 3.94 11.25 10.20
N MET A 266 3.63 10.64 11.34
CA MET A 266 3.85 11.22 12.65
C MET A 266 4.49 10.20 13.59
N GLY A 267 5.43 10.65 14.42
CA GLY A 267 6.03 9.83 15.48
C GLY A 267 7.52 9.57 15.30
N ASP A 268 8.11 8.89 16.28
CA ASP A 268 9.56 8.78 16.42
C ASP A 268 10.21 7.97 15.31
N ASP A 269 9.52 6.93 14.83
CA ASP A 269 9.99 6.08 13.73
C ASP A 269 10.20 6.89 12.44
N THR A 270 9.45 7.98 12.25
CA THR A 270 9.58 8.85 11.07
C THR A 270 10.92 9.61 11.02
N LYS A 271 11.63 9.72 12.15
CA LYS A 271 12.98 10.33 12.20
C LYS A 271 14.01 9.51 11.40
N ASN A 272 13.73 8.22 11.18
CA ASN A 272 14.58 7.32 10.40
C ASN A 272 14.28 7.36 8.89
N MET A 273 13.35 8.23 8.44
CA MET A 273 13.02 8.36 7.03
C MET A 273 14.13 9.03 6.23
N ILE A 274 14.45 8.44 5.07
CA ILE A 274 15.23 9.10 4.03
C ILE A 274 14.26 9.98 3.24
N LEU A 275 14.46 11.30 3.30
CA LEU A 275 13.58 12.26 2.63
C LEU A 275 13.99 12.47 1.17
N HIS A 276 13.00 12.43 0.29
CA HIS A 276 13.14 12.77 -1.13
C HIS A 276 12.55 14.17 -1.42
N GLU A 277 12.77 14.71 -2.62
CA GLU A 277 12.32 16.07 -3.01
C GLU A 277 10.81 16.34 -2.79
N ASN A 278 9.99 15.28 -2.86
CA ASN A 278 8.54 15.33 -2.67
C ASN A 278 8.10 15.18 -1.20
N GLN A 279 9.01 15.29 -0.25
CA GLN A 279 8.77 15.11 1.18
C GLN A 279 9.39 16.24 1.99
N LYS A 280 8.71 16.65 3.07
CA LYS A 280 9.15 17.75 3.93
C LYS A 280 8.80 17.47 5.39
N ILE A 281 9.71 17.79 6.30
CA ILE A 281 9.41 17.85 7.74
C ILE A 281 8.61 19.12 8.01
N LEU A 282 7.50 18.99 8.72
CA LEU A 282 6.62 20.11 9.07
C LEU A 282 6.74 20.47 10.56
N SER A 283 6.64 21.76 10.86
CA SER A 283 6.27 22.21 12.20
C SER A 283 4.84 21.77 12.53
N LYS A 284 4.45 21.83 13.81
CA LYS A 284 3.08 21.50 14.22
C LYS A 284 2.07 22.45 13.58
N GLU A 285 2.38 23.73 13.53
CA GLU A 285 1.56 24.76 12.90
C GLU A 285 1.42 24.52 11.40
N GLU A 286 2.53 24.20 10.72
CA GLU A 286 2.51 23.84 9.29
C GLU A 286 1.68 22.57 9.04
N ALA A 287 1.75 21.57 9.93
CA ALA A 287 0.98 20.33 9.82
C ALA A 287 -0.53 20.57 10.01
N VAL A 288 -0.93 21.37 10.98
CA VAL A 288 -2.35 21.76 11.16
C VAL A 288 -2.84 22.52 9.92
N GLN A 289 -2.04 23.44 9.39
CA GLN A 289 -2.39 24.18 8.18
C GLN A 289 -2.52 23.25 6.97
N PHE A 290 -1.62 22.28 6.82
CA PHE A 290 -1.69 21.26 5.77
C PHE A 290 -3.02 20.48 5.81
N VAL A 291 -3.48 20.07 7.00
CA VAL A 291 -4.75 19.36 7.16
C VAL A 291 -5.93 20.23 6.73
N LYS A 292 -5.95 21.51 7.15
CA LYS A 292 -7.00 22.47 6.78
C LYS A 292 -7.11 22.63 5.28
N GLU A 293 -5.99 22.93 4.62
CA GLU A 293 -5.97 23.15 3.17
C GLU A 293 -6.32 21.86 2.39
N ALA A 294 -5.92 20.70 2.88
CA ALA A 294 -6.29 19.42 2.26
C ALA A 294 -7.81 19.17 2.32
N ILE A 295 -8.46 19.51 3.45
CA ILE A 295 -9.92 19.41 3.59
C ILE A 295 -10.62 20.42 2.70
N GLU A 296 -10.12 21.65 2.61
CA GLU A 296 -10.64 22.70 1.72
C GLU A 296 -10.54 22.30 0.23
N ASP A 297 -9.50 21.55 -0.15
CA ASP A 297 -9.34 20.94 -1.49
C ASP A 297 -10.33 19.79 -1.75
N GLY A 298 -11.19 19.42 -0.79
CA GLY A 298 -12.17 18.34 -0.91
C GLY A 298 -11.58 16.94 -0.74
N LEU A 299 -10.41 16.85 -0.12
CA LEU A 299 -9.77 15.59 0.24
C LEU A 299 -10.36 15.04 1.54
N ILE A 300 -10.44 13.71 1.63
CA ILE A 300 -10.94 13.04 2.83
C ILE A 300 -9.77 12.45 3.59
N PRO A 301 -9.56 12.87 4.85
CA PRO A 301 -8.55 12.29 5.72
C PRO A 301 -8.87 10.84 6.10
N LEU A 302 -7.84 10.02 6.02
CA LEU A 302 -7.74 8.69 6.61
C LEU A 302 -6.58 8.75 7.59
N ILE A 303 -6.76 8.25 8.81
CA ILE A 303 -5.70 8.16 9.83
C ILE A 303 -5.64 6.74 10.38
N GLY A 304 -4.43 6.25 10.66
CA GLY A 304 -4.23 4.89 11.13
C GLY A 304 -2.77 4.48 11.29
N ARG A 305 -2.55 3.22 11.65
CA ARG A 305 -1.24 2.56 11.62
C ARG A 305 -1.36 1.31 10.76
N SER A 306 -0.38 1.10 9.89
CA SER A 306 -0.16 -0.14 9.16
C SER A 306 1.33 -0.42 9.10
N VAL A 307 1.70 -1.63 9.50
CA VAL A 307 3.09 -2.12 9.45
C VAL A 307 3.55 -2.25 8.00
N GLY A 308 2.64 -2.59 7.08
CA GLY A 308 2.96 -2.60 5.65
C GLY A 308 3.40 -1.22 5.11
N GLU A 309 2.90 -0.12 5.70
CA GLU A 309 3.26 1.24 5.26
C GLU A 309 4.65 1.66 5.75
N THR A 310 5.02 1.32 6.99
CA THR A 310 6.38 1.53 7.52
C THR A 310 7.43 0.74 6.75
N GLU A 311 7.16 -0.54 6.49
CA GLU A 311 8.03 -1.39 5.68
C GLU A 311 8.21 -0.86 4.25
N GLY A 312 7.14 -0.33 3.65
CA GLY A 312 7.19 0.34 2.35
C GLY A 312 8.07 1.58 2.32
N GLN A 313 8.33 2.20 3.48
CA GLN A 313 9.27 3.31 3.68
C GLN A 313 10.67 2.84 4.15
N SER A 314 10.93 1.53 4.23
CA SER A 314 12.15 0.93 4.83
C SER A 314 12.33 1.20 6.31
N ILE A 315 11.27 1.57 7.01
CA ILE A 315 11.33 1.89 8.42
C ILE A 315 10.94 0.63 9.18
N LYS A 316 11.73 0.26 10.18
CA LYS A 316 11.31 -0.74 11.15
C LYS A 316 10.18 -0.14 11.97
N ASP A 317 9.00 -0.75 11.94
CA ASP A 317 7.91 -0.38 12.82
C ASP A 317 8.25 -0.74 14.26
N THR A 318 8.22 0.24 15.16
CA THR A 318 8.41 0.02 16.61
C THR A 318 7.19 0.42 17.42
N GLY A 319 6.04 0.65 16.77
CA GLY A 319 4.84 1.21 17.39
C GLY A 319 4.86 2.73 17.52
N HIS A 320 5.80 3.40 16.86
CA HIS A 320 5.99 4.85 16.91
C HIS A 320 5.84 5.53 15.54
N PHE A 321 5.09 4.88 14.64
CA PHE A 321 4.74 5.40 13.32
C PHE A 321 3.23 5.44 13.13
N LEU A 322 2.68 6.65 13.07
CA LEU A 322 1.29 6.91 12.71
C LEU A 322 1.25 7.45 11.28
N SER A 323 0.35 6.92 10.47
CA SER A 323 0.15 7.37 9.10
C SER A 323 -1.21 8.03 8.91
N SER A 324 -1.23 8.94 7.93
CA SER A 324 -2.46 9.54 7.45
C SER A 324 -2.37 9.85 5.97
N CYS A 325 -3.51 9.81 5.30
CA CYS A 325 -3.65 10.05 3.86
C CYS A 325 -4.81 11.02 3.60
N PHE A 326 -4.64 11.92 2.65
CA PHE A 326 -5.71 12.83 2.20
C PHE A 326 -6.23 12.38 0.83
N CYS A 327 -7.18 11.46 0.90
CA CYS A 327 -7.69 10.72 -0.25
C CYS A 327 -8.54 11.61 -1.16
N CYS A 328 -8.41 11.44 -2.48
CA CYS A 328 -9.31 12.05 -3.49
C CYS A 328 -10.24 10.98 -4.10
N SER A 329 -11.34 11.39 -4.75
CA SER A 329 -12.24 10.46 -5.43
C SER A 329 -11.68 9.93 -6.76
N CYS A 330 -10.80 10.69 -7.42
CA CYS A 330 -10.34 10.38 -8.77
C CYS A 330 -9.12 9.44 -8.82
N CYS A 331 -8.11 9.64 -7.97
CA CYS A 331 -6.82 8.94 -8.08
C CYS A 331 -6.55 7.94 -6.95
N CYS A 332 -7.24 8.05 -5.81
CA CYS A 332 -6.89 7.29 -4.60
C CYS A 332 -6.85 5.78 -4.83
N ILE A 333 -5.71 5.17 -4.49
CA ILE A 333 -5.53 3.72 -4.57
C ILE A 333 -6.38 2.99 -3.52
N ASN A 334 -6.51 3.52 -2.30
CA ASN A 334 -7.34 2.90 -1.25
C ASN A 334 -8.80 2.80 -1.68
N GLY A 335 -9.35 3.83 -2.33
CA GLY A 335 -10.69 3.77 -2.90
C GLY A 335 -10.84 2.71 -4.00
N LYS A 336 -9.87 2.65 -4.93
CA LYS A 336 -9.83 1.64 -6.01
C LYS A 336 -9.60 0.21 -5.46
N MET A 337 -8.86 0.10 -4.37
CA MET A 337 -8.60 -1.14 -3.65
C MET A 337 -9.85 -1.59 -2.90
N ILE A 338 -10.48 -0.76 -2.07
CA ILE A 338 -11.68 -1.12 -1.31
C ILE A 338 -12.84 -1.51 -2.25
N SER A 339 -13.01 -0.82 -3.38
CA SER A 339 -14.02 -1.18 -4.40
C SER A 339 -13.66 -2.39 -5.26
N ASN A 340 -12.47 -2.97 -5.06
CA ASN A 340 -12.05 -4.23 -5.62
C ASN A 340 -12.54 -5.37 -4.72
N ALA A 341 -13.28 -6.31 -5.30
CA ALA A 341 -13.92 -7.45 -4.62
C ALA A 341 -13.05 -8.12 -3.59
N SER A 342 -11.80 -8.24 -3.98
CA SER A 342 -10.87 -9.22 -3.50
C SER A 342 -9.83 -8.56 -2.60
N THR A 343 -9.75 -7.24 -2.59
CA THR A 343 -9.23 -6.50 -1.44
C THR A 343 -10.26 -6.52 -0.30
N ALA A 344 -11.56 -6.35 -0.57
CA ALA A 344 -12.59 -6.55 0.47
C ALA A 344 -12.65 -8.00 1.04
N LEU A 345 -12.05 -8.98 0.35
CA LEU A 345 -11.85 -10.35 0.88
C LEU A 345 -10.68 -10.44 1.86
N ILE A 346 -9.63 -9.63 1.67
CA ILE A 346 -8.33 -9.74 2.35
C ILE A 346 -8.15 -8.63 3.40
N THR A 347 -8.55 -7.39 3.11
CA THR A 347 -8.33 -6.23 3.99
C THR A 347 -9.57 -5.85 4.78
N GLY A 348 -10.57 -6.74 4.87
CA GLY A 348 -11.92 -6.46 5.36
C GLY A 348 -12.00 -5.81 6.74
N ASN A 349 -10.90 -5.77 7.49
CA ASN A 349 -10.82 -5.20 8.83
C ASN A 349 -9.80 -4.06 9.03
N LEU A 350 -8.96 -3.70 8.05
CA LEU A 350 -7.94 -2.66 8.30
C LEU A 350 -8.55 -1.26 8.41
N ILE A 351 -9.50 -0.92 7.55
CA ILE A 351 -10.16 0.39 7.55
C ILE A 351 -11.60 0.21 8.04
N LYS A 352 -11.91 0.78 9.20
CA LYS A 352 -13.22 0.66 9.85
C LYS A 352 -13.97 1.98 9.83
N LYS A 353 -15.29 1.90 9.72
CA LYS A 353 -16.17 3.03 9.99
C LYS A 353 -16.07 3.38 11.48
N ILE A 354 -16.09 4.67 11.80
CA ILE A 354 -16.17 5.15 13.19
C ILE A 354 -17.45 4.60 13.83
N GLU A 355 -17.35 4.18 15.09
CA GLU A 355 -18.48 3.65 15.86
C GLU A 355 -19.55 4.74 16.05
N GLY A 356 -20.83 4.36 16.04
CA GLY A 356 -21.94 5.31 16.10
C GLY A 356 -22.10 6.23 14.89
N LEU A 357 -21.25 6.12 13.85
CA LEU A 357 -21.36 6.93 12.63
C LEU A 357 -22.39 6.33 11.66
N GLU A 358 -23.32 7.17 11.22
CA GLU A 358 -24.40 6.79 10.31
C GLU A 358 -24.55 7.82 9.19
N VAL A 359 -24.69 7.32 7.95
CA VAL A 359 -25.08 8.12 6.79
C VAL A 359 -26.55 7.80 6.53
N LYS A 360 -27.41 8.82 6.37
CA LYS A 360 -28.85 8.65 6.09
C LYS A 360 -29.22 9.29 4.77
N ILE A 361 -30.29 8.77 4.16
CA ILE A 361 -30.93 9.34 2.97
C ILE A 361 -32.38 9.67 3.32
N ASP A 362 -32.79 10.91 3.07
CA ASP A 362 -34.18 11.33 3.11
C ASP A 362 -34.85 10.97 1.76
N PRO A 363 -35.75 9.97 1.75
CA PRO A 363 -36.40 9.53 0.52
C PRO A 363 -37.33 10.58 -0.09
N ALA A 364 -37.83 11.54 0.70
CA ALA A 364 -38.69 12.61 0.21
C ALA A 364 -37.90 13.64 -0.63
N LYS A 365 -36.64 13.90 -0.27
CA LYS A 365 -35.74 14.81 -1.00
C LYS A 365 -34.95 14.13 -2.11
N CYS A 366 -34.74 12.82 -2.01
CA CYS A 366 -33.95 12.10 -3.01
C CYS A 366 -34.71 11.98 -4.34
N VAL A 367 -34.16 12.52 -5.42
CA VAL A 367 -34.73 12.41 -6.78
C VAL A 367 -34.07 11.33 -7.64
N GLY A 368 -33.15 10.53 -7.07
CA GLY A 368 -32.49 9.46 -7.79
C GLY A 368 -31.47 9.90 -8.86
N CYS A 369 -30.90 11.10 -8.74
CA CYS A 369 -30.04 11.68 -9.78
C CYS A 369 -28.67 10.99 -9.97
N GLY A 370 -28.25 10.12 -9.04
CA GLY A 370 -27.01 9.36 -9.18
C GLY A 370 -25.71 10.07 -8.78
N THR A 371 -25.69 11.38 -8.55
CA THR A 371 -24.46 12.15 -8.21
C THR A 371 -23.68 11.57 -7.02
N CYS A 372 -24.38 11.07 -6.01
CA CYS A 372 -23.75 10.45 -4.83
C CYS A 372 -23.09 9.09 -5.12
N LEU A 373 -23.49 8.40 -6.19
CA LEU A 373 -22.86 7.15 -6.65
C LEU A 373 -21.51 7.46 -7.32
N GLU A 374 -21.43 8.53 -8.12
CA GLU A 374 -20.23 8.91 -8.87
C GLU A 374 -19.05 9.23 -7.96
N VAL A 375 -19.30 9.84 -6.80
CA VAL A 375 -18.25 10.20 -5.84
C VAL A 375 -17.93 9.10 -4.83
N CYS A 376 -18.70 8.01 -4.79
CA CYS A 376 -18.51 6.94 -3.83
C CYS A 376 -17.40 5.99 -4.29
N VAL A 377 -16.17 6.25 -3.82
CA VAL A 377 -15.02 5.39 -4.14
C VAL A 377 -15.12 3.96 -3.61
N PHE A 378 -16.00 3.71 -2.64
CA PHE A 378 -16.22 2.38 -2.05
C PHE A 378 -17.34 1.59 -2.73
N LYS A 379 -18.02 2.19 -3.71
CA LYS A 379 -19.18 1.58 -4.42
C LYS A 379 -20.28 1.06 -3.47
N GLY A 380 -20.45 1.68 -2.30
CA GLY A 380 -21.49 1.33 -1.32
C GLY A 380 -22.85 2.02 -1.58
N ARG A 381 -23.14 2.37 -2.83
CA ARG A 381 -24.31 3.14 -3.25
C ARG A 381 -24.96 2.48 -4.46
N GLU A 382 -26.28 2.39 -4.45
CA GLU A 382 -27.08 1.91 -5.58
C GLU A 382 -28.32 2.80 -5.77
N ILE A 383 -28.96 2.71 -6.93
CA ILE A 383 -30.30 3.26 -7.15
C ILE A 383 -31.28 2.08 -7.19
N ILE A 384 -32.21 2.06 -6.25
CA ILE A 384 -33.29 1.06 -6.17
C ILE A 384 -34.61 1.83 -6.22
N GLU A 385 -35.51 1.45 -7.12
CA GLU A 385 -36.83 2.08 -7.28
C GLU A 385 -36.77 3.61 -7.44
N GLY A 386 -35.75 4.11 -8.14
CA GLY A 386 -35.56 5.55 -8.38
C GLY A 386 -35.03 6.33 -7.17
N LYS A 387 -34.59 5.67 -6.11
CA LYS A 387 -33.99 6.29 -4.91
C LYS A 387 -32.59 5.76 -4.66
N ALA A 388 -31.72 6.63 -4.17
CA ALA A 388 -30.40 6.20 -3.72
C ALA A 388 -30.53 5.39 -2.43
N THR A 389 -29.78 4.29 -2.35
CA THR A 389 -29.67 3.42 -1.17
C THR A 389 -28.22 3.36 -0.68
N ILE A 390 -28.04 2.93 0.55
CA ILE A 390 -26.74 2.72 1.17
C ILE A 390 -26.60 1.23 1.44
N GLU A 391 -25.47 0.66 1.06
CA GLU A 391 -25.07 -0.65 1.55
C GLU A 391 -24.21 -0.45 2.81
N PRO A 392 -24.72 -0.71 4.02
CA PRO A 392 -24.04 -0.32 5.27
C PRO A 392 -22.66 -0.96 5.43
N GLU A 393 -22.48 -2.18 4.90
CA GLU A 393 -21.20 -2.92 4.96
C GLU A 393 -20.06 -2.23 4.20
N TYR A 394 -20.36 -1.41 3.19
CA TYR A 394 -19.35 -0.74 2.36
C TYR A 394 -19.26 0.76 2.63
N CYS A 395 -20.18 1.30 3.42
CA CYS A 395 -20.17 2.70 3.78
C CYS A 395 -19.17 2.93 4.92
N LEU A 396 -18.00 3.47 4.61
CA LEU A 396 -17.01 3.87 5.63
C LEU A 396 -17.28 5.24 6.24
N GLY A 397 -18.44 5.85 5.93
CA GLY A 397 -18.85 7.12 6.53
C GLY A 397 -17.99 8.33 6.15
N CYS A 398 -17.35 8.33 4.98
CA CYS A 398 -16.41 9.39 4.59
C CYS A 398 -17.04 10.79 4.34
N GLY A 399 -18.36 10.89 4.20
CA GLY A 399 -19.07 12.17 4.05
C GLY A 399 -19.12 12.76 2.64
N ARG A 400 -18.30 12.30 1.69
CA ARG A 400 -18.20 12.80 0.29
C ARG A 400 -19.53 13.01 -0.44
N CYS A 401 -20.46 12.10 -0.20
CA CYS A 401 -21.79 12.08 -0.82
C CYS A 401 -22.74 13.15 -0.28
N VAL A 402 -22.48 13.68 0.92
CA VAL A 402 -23.25 14.77 1.53
C VAL A 402 -23.05 16.04 0.71
N ASP A 403 -21.80 16.39 0.41
CA ASP A 403 -21.44 17.66 -0.26
C ASP A 403 -21.98 17.77 -1.68
N VAL A 404 -21.94 16.65 -2.41
CA VAL A 404 -22.34 16.65 -3.81
C VAL A 404 -23.83 16.43 -4.01
N CYS A 405 -24.62 16.26 -2.95
CA CYS A 405 -26.05 16.03 -3.09
C CYS A 405 -26.79 17.34 -3.42
N PRO A 406 -27.27 17.56 -4.66
CA PRO A 406 -27.87 18.85 -5.04
C PRO A 406 -29.20 19.13 -4.32
N ASN A 407 -29.82 18.11 -3.72
CA ASN A 407 -31.11 18.22 -3.04
C ASN A 407 -30.99 18.17 -1.51
N GLY A 408 -29.77 18.11 -0.96
CA GLY A 408 -29.55 17.98 0.49
C GLY A 408 -30.28 16.76 1.09
N ALA A 409 -30.38 15.67 0.32
CA ALA A 409 -31.10 14.46 0.71
C ALA A 409 -30.25 13.51 1.56
N ILE A 410 -28.96 13.78 1.73
CA ILE A 410 -28.01 12.90 2.40
C ILE A 410 -27.47 13.63 3.63
N THR A 411 -27.51 12.97 4.79
CA THR A 411 -26.94 13.49 6.03
C THR A 411 -25.94 12.49 6.61
N ILE A 412 -25.01 12.99 7.41
CA ILE A 412 -24.09 12.18 8.21
C ILE A 412 -24.23 12.60 9.67
N GLN A 413 -24.34 11.63 10.56
CA GLN A 413 -24.58 11.83 11.99
C GLN A 413 -23.71 10.85 12.78
N ILE A 414 -23.30 11.27 13.97
CA ILE A 414 -22.67 10.40 14.95
C ILE A 414 -23.52 10.42 16.21
N GLU A 415 -23.79 9.26 16.80
CA GLU A 415 -24.72 9.14 17.94
C GLU A 415 -24.36 10.08 19.10
N ASN A 416 -23.07 10.18 19.41
CA ASN A 416 -22.53 11.12 20.38
C ASN A 416 -21.06 11.41 20.06
N SER A 417 -20.53 12.51 20.62
CA SER A 417 -19.14 12.92 20.43
C SER A 417 -18.11 12.01 21.09
N GLY A 418 -18.51 11.19 22.08
CA GLY A 418 -17.64 10.25 22.78
C GLY A 418 -17.00 9.21 21.84
N HIS A 419 -17.68 8.86 20.74
CA HIS A 419 -17.11 7.98 19.71
C HIS A 419 -15.86 8.54 19.02
N ILE A 420 -15.67 9.88 19.01
CA ILE A 420 -14.44 10.48 18.50
C ILE A 420 -13.31 10.29 19.51
N ASP A 421 -13.59 10.41 20.80
CA ASP A 421 -12.60 10.17 21.85
C ASP A 421 -12.24 8.67 21.91
N GLU A 422 -13.20 7.77 21.68
CA GLU A 422 -12.96 6.33 21.51
C GLU A 422 -12.10 6.01 20.29
N LEU A 423 -12.31 6.70 19.16
CA LEU A 423 -11.44 6.57 17.97
C LEU A 423 -10.00 6.96 18.30
N ILE A 424 -9.81 8.10 18.97
CA ILE A 424 -8.49 8.57 19.41
C ILE A 424 -7.85 7.54 20.33
N ALA A 425 -8.58 7.05 21.34
CA ALA A 425 -8.09 6.04 22.27
C ALA A 425 -7.72 4.72 21.58
N LYS A 426 -8.51 4.27 20.58
CA LYS A 426 -8.21 3.08 19.78
C LYS A 426 -6.90 3.23 19.00
N ILE A 427 -6.65 4.40 18.42
CA ILE A 427 -5.39 4.68 17.71
C ILE A 427 -4.22 4.76 18.72
N GLU A 428 -4.37 5.46 19.83
CA GLU A 428 -3.32 5.55 20.87
C GLU A 428 -2.96 4.20 21.50
N ALA A 429 -3.90 3.27 21.55
CA ALA A 429 -3.64 1.92 22.04
C ALA A 429 -2.66 1.13 21.16
N ILE A 430 -2.52 1.51 19.88
CA ILE A 430 -1.65 0.82 18.92
C ILE A 430 -0.46 1.66 18.44
N VAL A 431 -0.41 2.96 18.75
CA VAL A 431 0.69 3.83 18.35
C VAL A 431 0.98 4.91 19.39
N ASP A 432 2.26 5.14 19.67
CA ASP A 432 2.72 6.28 20.48
C ASP A 432 3.59 7.21 19.63
N VAL A 433 3.02 8.35 19.22
CA VAL A 433 3.71 9.34 18.38
C VAL A 433 4.69 10.24 19.14
N ARG A 434 4.81 10.11 20.47
CA ARG A 434 5.67 10.99 21.29
C ARG A 434 7.14 10.63 21.13
N ASP A 435 7.99 11.52 21.65
CA ASP A 435 9.44 11.29 21.64
C ASP A 435 9.80 10.15 22.60
N GLN A 436 10.58 9.19 22.11
CA GLN A 436 10.98 8.00 22.87
C GLN A 436 12.42 8.07 23.39
N THR A 437 13.19 9.11 23.04
CA THR A 437 14.63 9.23 23.41
C THR A 437 14.91 9.19 24.91
N ASN A 438 13.94 9.55 25.76
CA ASN A 438 14.08 9.53 27.22
C ASN A 438 13.49 8.29 27.92
N LYS A 439 12.91 7.34 27.18
CA LYS A 439 12.37 6.10 27.79
C LYS A 439 13.41 4.97 27.91
N ILE A 440 14.58 5.11 27.29
CA ILE A 440 15.73 4.21 27.45
C ILE A 440 16.50 4.60 28.72
N ALA A 441 15.87 4.55 29.88
CA ALA A 441 16.57 4.75 31.15
C ALA A 441 15.85 4.15 32.37
N VAL A 442 15.15 3.02 32.27
CA VAL A 442 14.94 2.12 33.43
C VAL A 442 14.75 0.68 32.95
N SER A 443 15.82 -0.11 32.99
CA SER A 443 15.79 -1.54 33.36
C SER A 443 17.15 -1.94 33.89
#